data_AF-A0A367ADF1-F1
#
_entry.id   AF-A0A367ADF1-F1
#
_cell.length_a   1.000
_cell.length_b   1.000
_cell.length_c   1.000
_cell.angle_alpha   90.00
_cell.angle_beta   90.00
_cell.angle_gamma   90.00
#
_symmetry.space_group_name_H-M   'P 1'
#
loop_
_entity.id
_entity.type
_entity.pdbx_description
1 polymer ?
#
loop_
_entity_poly.entity_id
_entity_poly.type
_entity_poly.pdbx_seq_one_letter_code
_entity_poly.pdbx_strand_id
1 'polypeptide(L)'
;MGRLIAVVLFIAVLVPGVLLARAWALAGGRRAVASASVEFTSPTAEARDTVQRQATHGRRVRRIGLLLGLVAVAGSVAVFAEASVFLWAPAVALGLLIGVVLAEATRPRPRWTTGTPPRRPRRSEQISLWLLWTMRVVVAAEVVTAVLMWQRDELPDRVAWVALGAPLAAWLLAEVALLRALVRPLPAEGADVPVDEALRTWTAHLVSAAASVVALLPLGFLLLVAGVRLGDRVTDGVDLSPVALVAGGFSALAAGLAVAAFLVTWLRPVQLSERALAG
;
A
#
# COMPACT_ATOMS: atom_id res chain seq x y z
N MET A 1 -23.50 30.09 -0.93
CA MET A 1 -23.18 28.79 -0.31
C MET A 1 -22.63 27.76 -1.31
N GLY A 2 -23.35 27.39 -2.39
CA GLY A 2 -22.88 26.36 -3.33
C GLY A 2 -21.48 26.61 -3.95
N ARG A 3 -21.13 27.86 -4.27
CA ARG A 3 -19.79 28.24 -4.76
C ARG A 3 -18.66 28.01 -3.75
N LEU A 4 -18.90 28.30 -2.46
CA LEU A 4 -17.92 28.10 -1.39
C LEU A 4 -17.66 26.61 -1.17
N ILE A 5 -18.73 25.81 -1.16
CA ILE A 5 -18.66 24.35 -1.02
C ILE A 5 -17.86 23.73 -2.17
N ALA A 6 -18.13 24.15 -3.41
CA ALA A 6 -17.39 23.69 -4.58
C ALA A 6 -15.89 24.03 -4.50
N VAL A 7 -15.55 25.24 -4.05
CA VAL A 7 -14.14 25.66 -3.88
C VAL A 7 -13.45 24.89 -2.76
N VAL A 8 -14.12 24.68 -1.62
CA VAL A 8 -13.58 23.89 -0.50
C VAL A 8 -13.38 22.44 -0.92
N LEU A 9 -14.35 21.83 -1.61
CA LEU A 9 -14.21 20.48 -2.17
C LEU A 9 -13.04 20.40 -3.16
N PHE A 10 -12.92 21.39 -4.04
CA PHE A 10 -11.83 21.46 -5.00
C PHE A 10 -10.47 21.52 -4.30
N ILE A 11 -10.28 22.42 -3.33
CA ILE A 11 -9.01 22.54 -2.58
C ILE A 11 -8.73 21.27 -1.78
N ALA A 12 -9.76 20.73 -1.11
CA ALA A 12 -9.65 19.52 -0.29
C ALA A 12 -9.24 18.30 -1.11
N VAL A 13 -9.59 18.22 -2.40
CA VAL A 13 -9.17 17.14 -3.31
C VAL A 13 -7.83 17.45 -3.97
N LEU A 14 -7.64 18.68 -4.45
CA LEU A 14 -6.46 19.07 -5.23
C LEU A 14 -5.18 19.03 -4.39
N VAL A 15 -5.19 19.61 -3.18
CA VAL A 15 -3.98 19.75 -2.36
C VAL A 15 -3.42 18.39 -1.95
N PRO A 16 -4.21 17.45 -1.39
CA PRO A 16 -3.71 16.11 -1.09
C PRO A 16 -3.25 15.37 -2.35
N GLY A 17 -3.97 15.53 -3.46
CA GLY A 17 -3.59 14.92 -4.75
C GLY A 17 -2.20 15.36 -5.23
N VAL A 18 -1.91 16.66 -5.19
CA VAL A 18 -0.60 17.22 -5.59
C VAL A 18 0.51 16.76 -4.65
N LEU A 19 0.28 16.80 -3.34
CA LEU A 19 1.27 16.35 -2.35
C LEU A 19 1.59 14.86 -2.49
N LEU A 20 0.56 14.05 -2.74
CA LEU A 20 0.68 12.62 -2.99
C LEU A 20 1.45 12.34 -4.28
N ALA A 21 1.09 13.01 -5.38
CA ALA A 21 1.78 12.88 -6.66
C ALA A 21 3.27 13.23 -6.53
N ARG A 22 3.59 14.32 -5.82
CA ARG A 22 4.97 14.71 -5.54
C ARG A 22 5.71 13.65 -4.72
N ALA A 23 5.10 13.14 -3.65
CA ALA A 23 5.72 12.13 -2.80
C ALA A 23 6.03 10.83 -3.58
N TRP A 24 5.09 10.39 -4.42
CA TRP A 24 5.25 9.20 -5.25
C TRP A 24 6.20 9.41 -6.43
N ALA A 25 6.27 10.62 -7.00
CA ALA A 25 7.30 10.98 -7.98
C ALA A 25 8.72 10.90 -7.39
N LEU A 26 8.91 11.42 -6.17
CA LEU A 26 10.19 11.32 -5.46
C LEU A 26 10.55 9.86 -5.13
N ALA A 27 9.56 9.05 -4.75
CA ALA A 27 9.74 7.60 -4.60
C ALA A 27 10.15 6.94 -5.93
N GLY A 28 9.51 7.32 -7.03
CA GLY A 28 9.86 6.88 -8.39
C GLY A 28 11.31 7.19 -8.75
N GLY A 29 11.78 8.40 -8.44
CA GLY A 29 13.18 8.80 -8.63
C GLY A 29 14.15 7.91 -7.84
N ARG A 30 13.87 7.63 -6.56
CA ARG A 30 14.70 6.73 -5.75
C ARG A 30 14.76 5.32 -6.32
N ARG A 31 13.64 4.82 -6.85
CA ARG A 31 13.61 3.52 -7.52
C ARG A 31 14.44 3.52 -8.79
N ALA A 32 14.38 4.57 -9.61
CA ALA A 32 15.17 4.66 -10.84
C ALA A 32 16.68 4.66 -10.54
N VAL A 33 17.10 5.36 -9.49
CA VAL A 33 18.49 5.35 -9.01
C VAL A 33 18.88 3.96 -8.51
N ALA A 34 18.04 3.31 -7.72
CA ALA A 34 18.29 1.98 -7.19
C ALA A 34 18.28 0.88 -8.29
N SER A 35 17.49 1.03 -9.35
CA SER A 35 17.57 0.11 -10.50
C SER A 35 18.82 0.36 -11.33
N ALA A 36 19.17 1.62 -11.56
CA ALA A 36 20.39 1.96 -12.29
C ALA A 36 21.64 1.44 -11.56
N SER A 37 21.73 1.59 -10.23
CA SER A 37 22.87 1.08 -9.46
C SER A 37 23.02 -0.44 -9.54
N VAL A 38 21.91 -1.16 -9.73
CA VAL A 38 21.91 -2.61 -9.96
C VAL A 38 22.34 -2.97 -11.39
N GLU A 39 22.05 -2.14 -12.38
CA GLU A 39 22.51 -2.32 -13.77
C GLU A 39 24.02 -2.10 -13.93
N PHE A 40 24.62 -1.24 -13.10
CA PHE A 40 26.05 -0.93 -13.14
C PHE A 40 26.93 -1.78 -12.20
N THR A 41 26.34 -2.73 -11.46
CA THR A 41 27.11 -3.66 -10.62
C THR A 41 27.19 -5.06 -11.26
N SER A 42 28.16 -5.86 -10.83
CA SER A 42 28.28 -7.29 -11.16
C SER A 42 27.93 -8.11 -9.91
N PRO A 43 26.66 -8.45 -9.67
CA PRO A 43 26.26 -9.17 -8.46
C PRO A 43 26.95 -10.53 -8.40
N THR A 44 27.18 -11.02 -7.18
CA THR A 44 27.67 -12.38 -6.99
C THR A 44 26.64 -13.42 -7.47
N ALA A 45 27.07 -14.66 -7.69
CA ALA A 45 26.15 -15.76 -8.01
C ALA A 45 25.10 -15.96 -6.89
N GLU A 46 25.49 -15.77 -5.64
CA GLU A 46 24.61 -15.85 -4.46
C GLU A 46 23.51 -14.78 -4.48
N ALA A 47 23.85 -13.56 -4.88
CA ALA A 47 22.90 -12.47 -5.05
C ALA A 47 21.91 -12.75 -6.19
N ARG A 48 22.40 -13.25 -7.34
CA ARG A 48 21.53 -13.64 -8.48
C ARG A 48 20.52 -14.72 -8.08
N ASP A 49 20.96 -15.81 -7.45
CA ASP A 49 20.08 -16.89 -6.98
C ASP A 49 19.06 -16.37 -5.94
N THR A 50 19.50 -15.48 -5.05
CA THR A 50 18.60 -14.85 -4.06
C THR A 50 17.49 -14.05 -4.72
N VAL A 51 17.80 -13.19 -5.70
CA VAL A 51 16.79 -12.41 -6.43
C VAL A 51 15.80 -13.33 -7.15
N GLN A 52 16.29 -14.40 -7.79
CA GLN A 52 15.42 -15.34 -8.51
C GLN A 52 14.50 -16.13 -7.57
N ARG A 53 15.00 -16.60 -6.43
CA ARG A 53 14.19 -17.27 -5.38
C ARG A 53 13.13 -16.34 -4.80
N GLN A 54 13.47 -15.07 -4.57
CA GLN A 54 12.50 -14.09 -4.08
C GLN A 54 11.45 -13.75 -5.14
N ALA A 55 11.84 -13.64 -6.41
CA ALA A 55 10.92 -13.38 -7.52
C ALA A 55 9.92 -14.53 -7.72
N THR A 56 10.38 -15.78 -7.67
CA THR A 56 9.52 -16.98 -7.76
C THR A 56 8.56 -17.08 -6.59
N HIS A 57 9.05 -16.92 -5.36
CA HIS A 57 8.20 -16.86 -4.14
C HIS A 57 7.14 -15.77 -4.25
N GLY A 58 7.56 -14.55 -4.62
CA GLY A 58 6.64 -13.42 -4.76
C GLY A 58 5.54 -13.67 -5.79
N ARG A 59 5.87 -14.29 -6.93
CA ARG A 59 4.86 -14.68 -7.93
C ARG A 59 3.87 -15.72 -7.36
N ARG A 60 4.36 -16.73 -6.64
CA ARG A 60 3.52 -17.78 -6.07
C ARG A 60 2.55 -17.23 -5.03
N VAL A 61 3.04 -16.42 -4.08
CA VAL A 61 2.20 -15.86 -3.02
C VAL A 61 1.18 -14.86 -3.58
N ARG A 62 1.57 -14.02 -4.55
CA ARG A 62 0.61 -13.11 -5.21
C ARG A 62 -0.51 -13.86 -5.96
N ARG A 63 -0.22 -15.03 -6.55
CA ARG A 63 -1.25 -15.90 -7.15
C ARG A 63 -2.22 -16.44 -6.10
N ILE A 64 -1.73 -16.82 -4.92
CA ILE A 64 -2.59 -17.23 -3.80
C ILE A 64 -3.50 -16.07 -3.39
N GLY A 65 -2.97 -14.85 -3.28
CA GLY A 65 -3.79 -13.66 -3.01
C GLY A 65 -4.88 -13.43 -4.08
N LEU A 66 -4.54 -13.59 -5.36
CA LEU A 66 -5.53 -13.55 -6.44
C LEU A 66 -6.63 -14.61 -6.27
N LEU A 67 -6.25 -15.85 -5.97
CA LEU A 67 -7.20 -16.94 -5.74
C LEU A 67 -8.11 -16.66 -4.55
N LEU A 68 -7.56 -16.12 -3.44
CA LEU A 68 -8.37 -15.70 -2.29
C LEU A 68 -9.36 -14.60 -2.68
N GLY A 69 -8.96 -13.64 -3.52
CA GLY A 69 -9.86 -12.63 -4.07
C GLY A 69 -11.01 -13.25 -4.88
N LEU A 70 -10.71 -14.24 -5.74
CA LEU A 70 -11.73 -14.96 -6.50
C LEU A 70 -12.67 -15.79 -5.61
N VAL A 71 -12.14 -16.42 -4.56
CA VAL A 71 -12.95 -17.15 -3.56
C VAL A 71 -13.86 -16.17 -2.81
N ALA A 72 -13.38 -14.97 -2.47
CA ALA A 72 -14.21 -13.94 -1.85
C ALA A 72 -15.35 -13.49 -2.78
N VAL A 73 -15.11 -13.41 -4.10
CA VAL A 73 -16.17 -13.18 -5.10
C VAL A 73 -17.20 -14.32 -5.09
N ALA A 74 -16.75 -15.57 -5.17
CA ALA A 74 -17.67 -16.71 -5.14
C ALA A 74 -18.51 -16.75 -3.85
N GLY A 75 -17.88 -16.46 -2.70
CA GLY A 75 -18.55 -16.37 -1.41
C GLY A 75 -19.56 -15.22 -1.34
N SER A 76 -19.23 -14.04 -1.89
CA SER A 76 -20.18 -12.92 -1.91
C SER A 76 -21.40 -13.23 -2.77
N VAL A 77 -21.20 -13.86 -3.93
CA VAL A 77 -22.30 -14.32 -4.79
C VAL A 77 -23.20 -15.32 -4.05
N ALA A 78 -22.63 -16.31 -3.37
CA ALA A 78 -23.38 -17.33 -2.65
C ALA A 78 -24.18 -16.77 -1.46
N VAL A 79 -23.61 -15.81 -0.72
CA VAL A 79 -24.23 -15.26 0.50
C VAL A 79 -25.28 -14.21 0.19
N PHE A 80 -25.04 -13.34 -0.78
CA PHE A 80 -25.92 -12.20 -1.03
C PHE A 80 -26.98 -12.48 -2.09
N ALA A 81 -26.86 -13.56 -2.88
CA ALA A 81 -27.72 -13.92 -4.02
C ALA A 81 -27.87 -12.82 -5.11
N GLU A 82 -27.47 -11.59 -4.82
CA GLU A 82 -27.24 -10.47 -5.70
C GLU A 82 -25.74 -10.37 -5.96
N ALA A 83 -25.33 -10.95 -7.07
CA ALA A 83 -23.99 -10.79 -7.61
C ALA A 83 -23.86 -9.40 -8.24
N SER A 84 -23.78 -8.35 -7.42
CA SER A 84 -23.37 -7.06 -7.95
C SER A 84 -21.94 -7.21 -8.47
N VAL A 85 -21.79 -7.26 -9.79
CA VAL A 85 -20.48 -7.35 -10.49
C VAL A 85 -19.54 -6.23 -10.01
N PHE A 86 -20.10 -5.12 -9.53
CA PHE A 86 -19.36 -4.02 -8.91
C PHE A 86 -18.58 -4.40 -7.65
N LEU A 87 -18.96 -5.46 -6.92
CA LEU A 87 -18.22 -5.98 -5.76
C LEU A 87 -17.08 -6.92 -6.15
N TRP A 88 -17.03 -7.40 -7.39
CA TRP A 88 -16.03 -8.37 -7.81
C TRP A 88 -14.65 -7.74 -7.91
N ALA A 89 -14.55 -6.59 -8.57
CA ALA A 89 -13.29 -5.90 -8.76
C ALA A 89 -12.65 -5.47 -7.42
N PRO A 90 -13.37 -4.86 -6.46
CA PRO A 90 -12.84 -4.57 -5.12
C PRO A 90 -12.36 -5.81 -4.36
N ALA A 91 -13.12 -6.92 -4.39
CA ALA A 91 -12.73 -8.15 -3.70
C ALA A 91 -11.45 -8.76 -4.30
N VAL A 92 -11.34 -8.80 -5.63
CA VAL A 92 -10.14 -9.27 -6.34
C VAL A 92 -8.95 -8.36 -6.07
N ALA A 93 -9.16 -7.04 -6.13
CA ALA A 93 -8.13 -6.05 -5.82
C ALA A 93 -7.62 -6.22 -4.39
N LEU A 94 -8.52 -6.39 -3.42
CA LEU A 94 -8.17 -6.61 -2.02
C LEU A 94 -7.35 -7.90 -1.84
N GLY A 95 -7.79 -9.02 -2.41
CA GLY A 95 -7.04 -10.27 -2.38
C GLY A 95 -5.64 -10.16 -2.99
N LEU A 96 -5.51 -9.45 -4.11
CA LEU A 96 -4.24 -9.15 -4.74
C LEU A 96 -3.32 -8.30 -3.84
N LEU A 97 -3.84 -7.23 -3.25
CA LEU A 97 -3.08 -6.33 -2.36
C LEU A 97 -2.62 -7.06 -1.10
N ILE A 98 -3.49 -7.87 -0.49
CA ILE A 98 -3.13 -8.74 0.64
C ILE A 98 -2.04 -9.73 0.20
N GLY A 99 -2.16 -10.32 -0.99
CA GLY A 99 -1.14 -11.19 -1.58
C GLY A 99 0.21 -10.48 -1.77
N VAL A 100 0.20 -9.19 -2.13
CA VAL A 100 1.42 -8.38 -2.26
C VAL A 100 2.09 -8.19 -0.90
N VAL A 101 1.37 -7.70 0.12
CA VAL A 101 1.96 -7.50 1.45
C VAL A 101 2.38 -8.82 2.10
N LEU A 102 1.62 -9.89 1.89
CA LEU A 102 1.96 -11.23 2.38
C LEU A 102 3.23 -11.76 1.70
N ALA A 103 3.37 -11.58 0.39
CA ALA A 103 4.57 -11.98 -0.36
C ALA A 103 5.83 -11.30 0.17
N GLU A 104 5.72 -10.01 0.50
CA GLU A 104 6.81 -9.22 1.07
C GLU A 104 7.09 -9.59 2.54
N ALA A 105 6.04 -9.76 3.34
CA ALA A 105 6.11 -10.15 4.74
C ALA A 105 6.69 -11.56 4.93
N THR A 106 6.54 -12.43 3.94
CA THR A 106 7.05 -13.82 3.94
C THR A 106 8.27 -14.02 3.05
N ARG A 107 8.80 -12.96 2.41
CA ARG A 107 9.89 -13.03 1.44
C ARG A 107 11.09 -13.84 1.99
N PRO A 108 11.68 -14.79 1.25
CA PRO A 108 12.84 -15.56 1.72
C PRO A 108 13.99 -14.64 2.15
N ARG A 109 14.63 -14.95 3.27
CA ARG A 109 15.80 -14.18 3.73
C ARG A 109 16.95 -14.33 2.73
N PRO A 110 17.65 -13.24 2.37
CA PRO A 110 18.87 -13.33 1.58
C PRO A 110 19.93 -14.22 2.25
N ARG A 111 20.70 -14.96 1.45
CA ARG A 111 21.73 -15.92 1.92
C ARG A 111 23.16 -15.51 1.56
N TRP A 112 23.41 -14.23 1.30
CA TRP A 112 24.76 -13.74 1.05
C TRP A 112 25.58 -13.63 2.34
N THR A 113 26.90 -13.70 2.20
CA THR A 113 27.86 -13.46 3.28
C THR A 113 27.69 -12.05 3.85
N THR A 114 27.87 -11.90 5.17
CA THR A 114 27.74 -10.63 5.88
C THR A 114 29.08 -10.20 6.44
N GLY A 115 29.42 -8.91 6.34
CA GLY A 115 30.69 -8.40 6.85
C GLY A 115 30.84 -8.60 8.37
N THR A 116 32.08 -8.75 8.83
CA THR A 116 32.45 -8.79 10.26
C THR A 116 33.26 -7.54 10.60
N PRO A 117 32.76 -6.62 11.46
CA PRO A 117 31.47 -6.66 12.15
C PRO A 117 30.25 -6.37 11.24
N PRO A 118 29.04 -6.86 11.59
CA PRO A 118 27.83 -6.65 10.79
C PRO A 118 27.49 -5.17 10.67
N ARG A 119 27.51 -4.63 9.45
CA ARG A 119 27.06 -3.27 9.18
C ARG A 119 25.54 -3.25 9.01
N ARG A 120 24.88 -2.26 9.62
CA ARG A 120 23.43 -2.03 9.49
C ARG A 120 23.17 -0.76 8.68
N PRO A 121 22.11 -0.73 7.87
CA PRO A 121 21.78 0.48 7.13
C PRO A 121 21.16 1.57 8.02
N ARG A 122 21.29 2.83 7.57
CA ARG A 122 20.65 3.98 8.23
C ARG A 122 19.20 4.12 7.75
N ARG A 123 18.27 4.32 8.68
CA ARG A 123 16.80 4.36 8.41
C ARG A 123 16.40 5.42 7.38
N SER A 124 17.07 6.58 7.37
CA SER A 124 16.75 7.72 6.50
C SER A 124 17.05 7.48 5.02
N GLU A 125 17.97 6.55 4.72
CA GLU A 125 18.46 6.31 3.36
C GLU A 125 17.53 5.38 2.57
N GLN A 126 16.75 4.53 3.26
CA GLN A 126 16.05 3.40 2.61
C GLN A 126 14.54 3.58 2.49
N ILE A 127 13.92 4.31 3.43
CA ILE A 127 12.46 4.43 3.52
C ILE A 127 12.12 5.90 3.67
N SER A 128 11.22 6.39 2.82
CA SER A 128 10.63 7.71 3.03
C SER A 128 9.82 7.69 4.32
N LEU A 129 10.34 8.34 5.37
CA LEU A 129 9.63 8.49 6.66
C LEU A 129 8.24 9.10 6.47
N TRP A 130 8.12 10.00 5.49
CA TRP A 130 6.83 10.57 5.10
C TRP A 130 5.83 9.52 4.64
N LEU A 131 6.21 8.64 3.69
CA LEU A 131 5.31 7.59 3.18
C LEU A 131 4.89 6.61 4.29
N LEU A 132 5.82 6.28 5.19
CA LEU A 132 5.57 5.38 6.30
C LEU A 132 4.58 5.98 7.30
N TRP A 133 4.77 7.25 7.68
CA TRP A 133 3.83 7.93 8.58
C TRP A 133 2.47 8.17 7.94
N THR A 134 2.42 8.55 6.65
CA THR A 134 1.14 8.72 5.96
C THR A 134 0.35 7.41 5.92
N MET A 135 1.01 6.29 5.64
CA MET A 135 0.36 4.97 5.65
C MET A 135 -0.24 4.66 7.03
N ARG A 136 0.52 4.88 8.11
CA ARG A 136 0.04 4.65 9.49
C ARG A 136 -1.12 5.56 9.87
N VAL A 137 -1.05 6.84 9.53
CA VAL A 137 -2.11 7.82 9.81
C VAL A 137 -3.39 7.44 9.07
N VAL A 138 -3.28 7.05 7.79
CA VAL A 138 -4.44 6.59 7.01
C VAL A 138 -5.09 5.37 7.64
N VAL A 139 -4.31 4.35 8.01
CA VAL A 139 -4.84 3.15 8.69
C VAL A 139 -5.50 3.52 10.02
N ALA A 140 -4.87 4.39 10.82
CA ALA A 140 -5.45 4.84 12.08
C ALA A 140 -6.78 5.60 11.85
N ALA A 141 -6.85 6.47 10.85
CA ALA A 141 -8.06 7.20 10.50
C ALA A 141 -9.18 6.26 10.05
N GLU A 142 -8.86 5.29 9.18
CA GLU A 142 -9.77 4.24 8.73
C GLU A 142 -10.35 3.44 9.92
N VAL A 143 -9.49 2.92 10.79
CA VAL A 143 -9.91 2.16 11.98
C VAL A 143 -10.80 3.01 12.89
N VAL A 144 -10.41 4.25 13.17
CA VAL A 144 -11.20 5.15 14.02
C VAL A 144 -12.57 5.42 13.40
N THR A 145 -12.64 5.73 12.11
CA THR A 145 -13.91 5.96 11.42
C THR A 145 -14.79 4.71 11.43
N ALA A 146 -14.23 3.54 11.13
CA ALA A 146 -14.95 2.27 11.14
C ALA A 146 -15.49 1.93 12.53
N VAL A 147 -14.67 2.07 13.59
CA VAL A 147 -15.11 1.83 14.98
C VAL A 147 -16.20 2.80 15.39
N LEU A 148 -16.06 4.10 15.09
CA LEU A 148 -17.07 5.10 15.46
C LEU A 148 -18.41 4.85 14.78
N MET A 149 -18.40 4.46 13.50
CA MET A 149 -19.63 4.10 12.79
C MET A 149 -20.22 2.80 13.31
N TRP A 150 -19.40 1.80 13.64
CA TRP A 150 -19.87 0.54 14.20
C TRP A 150 -20.51 0.73 15.58
N GLN A 151 -19.91 1.54 16.46
CA GLN A 151 -20.45 1.88 17.78
C GLN A 151 -21.78 2.65 17.72
N ARG A 152 -22.10 3.27 16.58
CA ARG A 152 -23.35 4.01 16.36
C ARG A 152 -24.40 3.20 15.62
N ASP A 153 -24.19 1.90 15.46
CA ASP A 153 -25.03 0.99 14.67
C ASP A 153 -25.21 1.45 13.21
N GLU A 154 -24.24 2.24 12.71
CA GLU A 154 -24.24 2.76 11.34
C GLU A 154 -23.59 1.77 10.34
N LEU A 155 -22.91 0.73 10.83
CA LEU A 155 -22.32 -0.34 10.02
C LEU A 155 -22.86 -1.70 10.47
N PRO A 156 -23.37 -2.54 9.55
CA PRO A 156 -23.67 -3.93 9.87
C PRO A 156 -22.42 -4.67 10.36
N ASP A 157 -22.56 -5.56 11.35
CA ASP A 157 -21.44 -6.27 11.97
C ASP A 157 -20.50 -6.93 10.95
N ARG A 158 -21.07 -7.60 9.94
CA ARG A 158 -20.28 -8.27 8.89
C ARG A 158 -19.41 -7.29 8.10
N VAL A 159 -19.92 -6.08 7.85
CA VAL A 159 -19.20 -5.02 7.13
C VAL A 159 -18.15 -4.41 8.03
N ALA A 160 -18.45 -4.18 9.31
CA ALA A 160 -17.50 -3.65 10.28
C ALA A 160 -16.27 -4.56 10.44
N TRP A 161 -16.48 -5.88 10.52
CA TRP A 161 -15.37 -6.85 10.57
C TRP A 161 -14.49 -6.82 9.33
N VAL A 162 -15.05 -6.68 8.14
CA VAL A 162 -14.28 -6.59 6.90
C VAL A 162 -13.55 -5.24 6.82
N ALA A 163 -14.25 -4.15 7.16
CA ALA A 163 -13.72 -2.80 7.16
C ALA A 163 -12.51 -2.69 8.09
N LEU A 164 -12.55 -3.30 9.28
CA LEU A 164 -11.42 -3.29 10.23
C LEU A 164 -10.37 -4.36 9.92
N GLY A 165 -10.81 -5.59 9.66
CA GLY A 165 -9.92 -6.75 9.59
C GLY A 165 -8.96 -6.68 8.41
N ALA A 166 -9.43 -6.25 7.24
CA ALA A 166 -8.61 -6.24 6.04
C ALA A 166 -7.49 -5.16 6.08
N PRO A 167 -7.76 -3.89 6.43
CA PRO A 167 -6.72 -2.88 6.62
C PRO A 167 -5.76 -3.19 7.75
N LEU A 168 -6.23 -3.67 8.90
CA LEU A 168 -5.37 -4.06 10.01
C LEU A 168 -4.43 -5.22 9.63
N ALA A 169 -4.96 -6.25 8.96
CA ALA A 169 -4.13 -7.36 8.47
C ALA A 169 -3.09 -6.87 7.46
N ALA A 170 -3.48 -6.01 6.51
CA ALA A 170 -2.56 -5.45 5.53
C ALA A 170 -1.47 -4.58 6.18
N TRP A 171 -1.84 -3.76 7.16
CA TRP A 171 -0.93 -2.94 7.95
C TRP A 171 0.06 -3.79 8.74
N LEU A 172 -0.40 -4.79 9.48
CA LEU A 172 0.46 -5.69 10.25
C LEU A 172 1.46 -6.42 9.34
N LEU A 173 1.00 -6.95 8.20
CA LEU A 173 1.88 -7.58 7.21
C LEU A 173 2.92 -6.59 6.65
N ALA A 174 2.51 -5.35 6.40
CA ALA A 174 3.41 -4.29 5.96
C ALA A 174 4.47 -3.96 7.02
N GLU A 175 4.09 -3.79 8.28
CA GLU A 175 5.01 -3.54 9.40
C GLU A 175 6.00 -4.70 9.59
N VAL A 176 5.54 -5.95 9.48
CA VAL A 176 6.41 -7.13 9.50
C VAL A 176 7.42 -7.07 8.36
N ALA A 177 6.99 -6.79 7.13
CA ALA A 177 7.89 -6.67 5.98
C ALA A 177 8.92 -5.55 6.15
N LEU A 178 8.49 -4.38 6.64
CA LEU A 178 9.35 -3.23 6.93
C LEU A 178 10.37 -3.56 8.02
N LEU A 179 9.93 -4.15 9.13
CA LEU A 179 10.82 -4.55 10.22
C LEU A 179 11.86 -5.54 9.72
N ARG A 180 11.43 -6.58 8.99
CA ARG A 180 12.34 -7.57 8.38
C ARG A 180 13.34 -6.94 7.41
N ALA A 181 12.91 -5.94 6.65
CA ALA A 181 13.77 -5.21 5.74
C ALA A 181 14.76 -4.29 6.47
N LEU A 182 14.45 -3.79 7.67
CA LEU A 182 15.32 -2.91 8.44
C LEU A 182 16.34 -3.66 9.30
N VAL A 183 15.96 -4.81 9.88
CA VAL A 183 16.81 -5.53 10.83
C VAL A 183 17.88 -6.40 10.16
N ARG A 184 17.77 -6.66 8.85
CA ARG A 184 18.74 -7.51 8.14
C ARG A 184 20.08 -6.78 7.94
N PRO A 185 21.24 -7.42 8.21
CA PRO A 185 22.57 -6.83 8.00
C PRO A 185 22.87 -6.61 6.51
N LEU A 186 23.86 -5.76 6.22
CA LEU A 186 24.34 -5.51 4.86
C LEU A 186 25.23 -6.67 4.36
N PRO A 187 25.26 -6.93 3.04
CA PRO A 187 26.21 -7.86 2.43
C PRO A 187 27.67 -7.52 2.76
N ALA A 188 28.53 -8.54 2.84
CA ALA A 188 29.98 -8.37 2.95
C ALA A 188 30.56 -7.80 1.65
N GLU A 189 30.13 -8.36 0.52
CA GLU A 189 30.58 -7.99 -0.81
C GLU A 189 29.94 -6.67 -1.24
N GLY A 190 30.77 -5.67 -1.54
CA GLY A 190 30.31 -4.34 -1.96
C GLY A 190 29.45 -4.38 -3.22
N ALA A 191 29.67 -5.35 -4.10
CA ALA A 191 28.91 -5.54 -5.33
C ALA A 191 27.43 -5.93 -5.08
N ASP A 192 27.13 -6.53 -3.93
CA ASP A 192 25.78 -6.98 -3.57
C ASP A 192 24.99 -5.92 -2.76
N VAL A 193 25.67 -4.89 -2.25
CA VAL A 193 25.05 -3.79 -1.49
C VAL A 193 24.00 -3.04 -2.31
N PRO A 194 24.24 -2.63 -3.58
CA PRO A 194 23.22 -1.99 -4.41
C PRO A 194 21.97 -2.87 -4.62
N VAL A 195 22.16 -4.18 -4.75
CA VAL A 195 21.07 -5.15 -4.91
C VAL A 195 20.23 -5.23 -3.64
N ASP A 196 20.88 -5.32 -2.47
CA ASP A 196 20.18 -5.34 -1.19
C ASP A 196 19.40 -4.03 -0.96
N GLU A 197 20.00 -2.88 -1.23
CA GLU A 197 19.36 -1.56 -1.09
C GLU A 197 18.16 -1.40 -2.03
N ALA A 198 18.29 -1.83 -3.28
CA ALA A 198 17.18 -1.85 -4.23
C ALA A 198 16.04 -2.72 -3.71
N LEU A 199 16.33 -3.92 -3.20
CA LEU A 199 15.31 -4.81 -2.63
C LEU A 199 14.64 -4.24 -1.38
N ARG A 200 15.35 -3.51 -0.50
CA ARG A 200 14.76 -2.85 0.68
C ARG A 200 13.84 -1.72 0.26
N THR A 201 14.33 -0.85 -0.62
CA THR A 201 13.56 0.27 -1.18
C THR A 201 12.29 -0.26 -1.84
N TRP A 202 12.41 -1.33 -2.60
CA TRP A 202 11.30 -2.01 -3.24
C TRP A 202 10.23 -2.48 -2.26
N THR A 203 10.63 -3.28 -1.26
CA THR A 203 9.72 -3.80 -0.25
C THR A 203 9.03 -2.66 0.49
N ALA A 204 9.78 -1.64 0.92
CA ALA A 204 9.23 -0.53 1.69
C ALA A 204 8.14 0.24 0.94
N HIS A 205 8.37 0.56 -0.33
CA HIS A 205 7.40 1.29 -1.14
C HIS A 205 6.19 0.42 -1.51
N LEU A 206 6.41 -0.85 -1.88
CA LEU A 206 5.32 -1.78 -2.21
C LEU A 206 4.36 -1.97 -1.04
N VAL A 207 4.88 -2.29 0.15
CA VAL A 207 4.01 -2.60 1.30
C VAL A 207 3.34 -1.35 1.83
N SER A 208 4.02 -0.19 1.80
CA SER A 208 3.41 1.08 2.19
C SER A 208 2.30 1.49 1.22
N ALA A 209 2.51 1.36 -0.09
CA ALA A 209 1.47 1.58 -1.10
C ALA A 209 0.28 0.64 -0.88
N ALA A 210 0.53 -0.67 -0.81
CA ALA A 210 -0.53 -1.66 -0.71
C ALA A 210 -1.37 -1.47 0.55
N ALA A 211 -0.75 -1.29 1.72
CA ALA A 211 -1.48 -1.01 2.96
C ALA A 211 -2.24 0.32 2.89
N SER A 212 -1.66 1.37 2.28
CA SER A 212 -2.35 2.65 2.10
C SER A 212 -3.59 2.52 1.21
N VAL A 213 -3.52 1.75 0.11
CA VAL A 213 -4.67 1.53 -0.79
C VAL A 213 -5.76 0.74 -0.07
N VAL A 214 -5.39 -0.31 0.66
CA VAL A 214 -6.34 -1.14 1.42
C VAL A 214 -7.06 -0.31 2.49
N ALA A 215 -6.44 0.73 3.04
CA ALA A 215 -7.08 1.61 4.03
C ALA A 215 -7.79 2.84 3.43
N LEU A 216 -7.21 3.49 2.41
CA LEU A 216 -7.77 4.70 1.78
C LEU A 216 -9.12 4.45 1.10
N LEU A 217 -9.27 3.31 0.43
CA LEU A 217 -10.52 3.02 -0.30
C LEU A 217 -11.70 2.80 0.67
N PRO A 218 -11.60 1.95 1.70
CA PRO A 218 -12.64 1.85 2.72
C PRO A 218 -12.86 3.16 3.48
N LEU A 219 -11.80 3.85 3.90
CA LEU A 219 -11.93 5.15 4.57
C LEU A 219 -12.72 6.14 3.73
N GLY A 220 -12.41 6.24 2.44
CA GLY A 220 -13.12 7.12 1.52
C GLY A 220 -14.61 6.80 1.46
N PHE A 221 -14.96 5.53 1.37
CA PHE A 221 -16.36 5.08 1.37
C PHE A 221 -17.05 5.38 2.71
N LEU A 222 -16.41 5.07 3.84
CA LEU A 222 -16.96 5.31 5.18
C LEU A 222 -17.22 6.80 5.42
N LEU A 223 -16.28 7.66 5.05
CA LEU A 223 -16.43 9.11 5.17
C LEU A 223 -17.56 9.64 4.27
N LEU A 224 -17.72 9.13 3.05
CA LEU A 224 -18.85 9.49 2.19
C LEU A 224 -20.18 9.07 2.81
N VAL A 225 -20.29 7.84 3.31
CA VAL A 225 -21.51 7.34 3.95
C VAL A 225 -21.85 8.17 5.20
N ALA A 226 -20.86 8.42 6.05
CA ALA A 226 -21.03 9.25 7.24
C ALA A 226 -21.46 10.68 6.88
N GLY A 227 -20.83 11.28 5.87
CA GLY A 227 -21.15 12.63 5.41
C GLY A 227 -22.57 12.74 4.84
N VAL A 228 -22.99 11.80 4.00
CA VAL A 228 -24.34 11.78 3.42
C VAL A 228 -25.40 11.64 4.52
N ARG A 229 -25.24 10.66 5.41
CA ARG A 229 -26.20 10.42 6.49
C ARG A 229 -26.31 11.57 7.47
N LEU A 230 -25.21 12.27 7.74
CA LEU A 230 -25.22 13.45 8.59
C LEU A 230 -25.89 14.63 7.89
N GLY A 231 -25.70 14.77 6.57
CA GLY A 231 -26.36 15.78 5.75
C GLY A 231 -27.87 15.61 5.61
N ASP A 232 -28.38 14.38 5.76
CA ASP A 232 -29.82 14.09 5.75
C ASP A 232 -30.53 14.48 7.07
N ARG A 233 -29.77 14.81 8.13
CA ARG A 233 -30.33 15.22 9.42
C ARG A 233 -30.60 16.73 9.43
N VAL A 234 -31.74 17.13 10.00
CA VAL A 234 -32.06 18.55 10.21
C VAL A 234 -31.20 19.06 11.37
N THR A 235 -30.32 20.01 11.09
CA THR A 235 -29.47 20.67 12.09
C THR A 235 -29.85 22.14 12.22
N ASP A 236 -29.89 22.65 13.45
CA ASP A 236 -30.03 24.09 13.70
C ASP A 236 -28.70 24.79 13.43
N GLY A 237 -28.63 25.58 12.35
CA GLY A 237 -27.47 26.39 11.99
C GLY A 237 -26.65 25.86 10.80
N VAL A 238 -25.47 26.44 10.58
CA VAL A 238 -24.55 26.06 9.48
C VAL A 238 -23.57 25.00 9.99
N ASP A 239 -23.88 23.71 9.75
CA ASP A 239 -22.95 22.61 9.99
C ASP A 239 -22.14 22.28 8.72
N LEU A 240 -20.82 22.40 8.79
CA LEU A 240 -19.90 22.09 7.70
C LEU A 240 -19.32 20.67 7.78
N SER A 241 -19.62 19.92 8.84
CA SER A 241 -19.10 18.57 9.03
C SER A 241 -19.54 17.57 7.96
N PRO A 242 -20.80 17.57 7.43
CA PRO A 242 -21.17 16.71 6.31
C PRO A 242 -20.33 17.00 5.07
N VAL A 243 -20.10 18.29 4.78
CA VAL A 243 -19.28 18.73 3.64
C VAL A 243 -17.83 18.31 3.80
N ALA A 244 -17.26 18.45 5.01
CA ALA A 244 -15.89 18.04 5.29
C ALA A 244 -15.70 16.52 5.16
N LEU A 245 -16.66 15.72 5.63
CA LEU A 245 -16.65 14.26 5.49
C LEU A 245 -16.76 13.84 4.02
N VAL A 246 -17.66 14.46 3.25
CA VAL A 246 -17.79 14.18 1.81
C VAL A 246 -16.50 14.56 1.07
N ALA A 247 -15.94 15.74 1.37
CA ALA A 247 -14.67 16.19 0.81
C ALA A 247 -13.54 15.21 1.13
N GLY A 248 -13.38 14.85 2.40
CA GLY A 248 -12.37 13.90 2.86
C GLY A 248 -12.56 12.51 2.22
N GLY A 249 -13.81 12.08 2.04
CA GLY A 249 -14.17 10.83 1.38
C GLY A 249 -13.70 10.78 -0.07
N PHE A 250 -14.03 11.80 -0.87
CA PHE A 250 -13.54 11.91 -2.25
C PHE A 250 -12.01 12.01 -2.32
N SER A 251 -11.39 12.80 -1.44
CA SER A 251 -9.93 12.91 -1.38
C SER A 251 -9.26 11.58 -1.06
N ALA A 252 -9.81 10.81 -0.12
CA ALA A 252 -9.30 9.49 0.24
C ALA A 252 -9.44 8.49 -0.92
N LEU A 253 -10.58 8.48 -1.62
CA LEU A 253 -10.77 7.64 -2.81
C LEU A 253 -9.81 8.02 -3.93
N ALA A 254 -9.70 9.31 -4.26
CA ALA A 254 -8.79 9.80 -5.30
C ALA A 254 -7.33 9.47 -4.97
N ALA A 255 -6.93 9.66 -3.71
CA ALA A 255 -5.61 9.28 -3.21
C ALA A 255 -5.40 7.76 -3.34
N GLY A 256 -6.36 6.94 -2.90
CA GLY A 256 -6.29 5.48 -2.99
C GLY A 256 -6.11 4.99 -4.42
N LEU A 257 -6.88 5.54 -5.37
CA LEU A 257 -6.76 5.23 -6.79
C LEU A 257 -5.42 5.68 -7.37
N ALA A 258 -4.92 6.86 -7.01
CA ALA A 258 -3.62 7.34 -7.44
C ALA A 258 -2.49 6.42 -6.95
N VAL A 259 -2.49 6.06 -5.66
CA VAL A 259 -1.50 5.10 -5.12
C VAL A 259 -1.64 3.73 -5.78
N ALA A 260 -2.85 3.26 -6.07
CA ALA A 260 -3.06 2.00 -6.77
C ALA A 260 -2.46 2.02 -8.18
N ALA A 261 -2.63 3.11 -8.94
CA ALA A 261 -2.02 3.28 -10.25
C ALA A 261 -0.48 3.24 -10.17
N PHE A 262 0.10 3.92 -9.18
CA PHE A 262 1.53 3.80 -8.91
C PHE A 262 1.90 2.35 -8.58
N LEU A 263 1.19 1.69 -7.67
CA LEU A 263 1.46 0.30 -7.28
C LEU A 263 1.53 -0.64 -8.48
N VAL A 264 0.61 -0.52 -9.46
CA VAL A 264 0.61 -1.35 -10.68
C VAL A 264 1.94 -1.23 -11.43
N THR A 265 2.48 -0.02 -11.56
CA THR A 265 3.80 0.19 -12.20
C THR A 265 4.97 -0.35 -11.36
N TRP A 266 4.73 -0.67 -10.09
CA TRP A 266 5.70 -1.24 -9.14
C TRP A 266 5.52 -2.73 -8.90
N LEU A 267 4.53 -3.40 -9.51
CA LEU A 267 4.39 -4.86 -9.39
C LEU A 267 5.42 -5.63 -10.24
N ARG A 268 6.04 -4.99 -11.25
CA ARG A 268 7.07 -5.61 -12.11
C ARG A 268 8.34 -5.83 -11.29
N PRO A 269 8.82 -7.07 -11.06
CA PRO A 269 9.98 -7.31 -10.20
C PRO A 269 11.26 -6.61 -10.70
N VAL A 270 12.21 -6.37 -9.79
CA VAL A 270 13.58 -5.93 -10.13
C VAL A 270 14.17 -6.93 -11.12
N GLN A 271 14.64 -6.41 -12.26
CA GLN A 271 15.34 -7.20 -13.27
C GLN A 271 16.83 -6.98 -13.11
N LEU A 272 17.59 -8.07 -13.03
CA LEU A 272 19.04 -8.02 -13.19
C LEU A 272 19.31 -8.06 -14.70
N SER A 273 19.88 -6.99 -15.25
CA SER A 273 20.26 -6.90 -16.65
C SER A 273 21.78 -6.81 -16.71
N GLU A 274 22.45 -7.84 -17.22
CA GLU A 274 23.91 -7.84 -17.46
C GLU A 274 24.30 -7.00 -18.68
N ARG A 275 23.36 -6.28 -19.30
CA ARG A 275 23.59 -5.56 -20.56
C ARG A 275 24.68 -4.48 -20.47
N ALA A 276 25.01 -3.98 -19.28
CA ALA A 276 26.01 -2.94 -19.10
C ALA A 276 27.47 -3.43 -19.32
N LEU A 277 27.73 -4.73 -19.39
CA LEU A 277 29.09 -5.30 -19.57
C LEU A 277 29.30 -5.95 -20.94
N ALA A 278 28.31 -5.87 -21.84
CA ALA A 278 28.39 -6.41 -23.20
C ALA A 278 28.71 -5.34 -24.26
N GLY A 279 29.18 -4.16 -23.85
CA GLY A 279 29.59 -3.05 -24.72
C GLY A 279 31.07 -2.74 -24.58
#